data_AF-A0A5M4EUS2-F1
#
_entry.id   AF-A0A5M4EUS2-F1
#
_cell.length_a   1.000
_cell.length_b   1.000
_cell.length_c   1.000
_cell.angle_alpha   90.00
_cell.angle_beta   90.00
_cell.angle_gamma   90.00
#
_symmetry.space_group_name_H-M   'P 1'
#
loop_
_entity.id
_entity.type
_entity.pdbx_description
1 polymer ?
#
loop_
_entity_poly.entity_id
_entity_poly.type
_entity_poly.pdbx_seq_one_letter_code
_entity_poly.pdbx_strand_id
1 'polypeptide(L)'
;MASQHSRLLEAIMDRMIPAVGDLPSAGQMGLIDEIVELAAKQKRFEDLFHSAITAFESKNPDFLTSSESVQDENLKTFELNTPEHFNTIRTIVYIVYYKDSRVHKRIGWDGQPPQPQGYEMDPWDESVLENARKREPFWRKV
;
A
#
# COMPACT_ATOMS: atom_id res chain seq x y z
N MET A 1 22.03 9.26 11.44
CA MET A 1 21.30 10.53 11.28
C MET A 1 20.33 10.31 10.14
N ALA A 2 19.04 10.11 10.41
CA ALA A 2 18.05 9.94 9.36
C ALA A 2 18.02 11.20 8.46
N SER A 3 18.01 11.01 7.14
CA SER A 3 17.98 12.12 6.19
C SER A 3 16.71 12.98 6.42
N GLN A 4 16.73 14.25 6.05
CA GLN A 4 15.53 15.12 6.16
C GLN A 4 14.32 14.52 5.41
N HIS A 5 14.55 13.91 4.26
CA HIS A 5 13.53 13.19 3.50
C HIS A 5 12.96 11.98 4.24
N SER A 6 13.76 11.29 5.05
CA SER A 6 13.29 10.17 5.87
C SER A 6 12.28 10.66 6.92
N ARG A 7 12.58 11.76 7.63
CA ARG A 7 11.67 12.33 8.63
C ARG A 7 10.37 12.87 8.01
N LEU A 8 10.47 13.49 6.83
CA LEU A 8 9.29 13.92 6.08
C LEU A 8 8.41 12.73 5.71
N LEU A 9 9.00 11.66 5.19
CA LEU A 9 8.29 10.45 4.82
C LEU A 9 7.62 9.78 6.03
N GLU A 10 8.31 9.67 7.17
CA GLU A 10 7.74 9.17 8.42
C GLU A 10 6.50 9.98 8.82
N ALA A 11 6.58 11.31 8.80
CA ALA A 11 5.45 12.18 9.15
C ALA A 11 4.28 12.03 8.17
N ILE A 12 4.55 11.92 6.87
CA ILE A 12 3.51 11.64 5.86
C ILE A 12 2.83 10.30 6.17
N MET A 13 3.62 9.26 6.41
CA MET A 13 3.12 7.92 6.73
C MET A 13 2.25 7.91 8.00
N ASP A 14 2.66 8.63 9.05
CA ASP A 14 1.92 8.73 10.30
C ASP A 14 0.53 9.35 10.12
N ARG A 15 0.39 10.29 9.16
CA ARG A 15 -0.93 10.86 8.81
C ARG A 15 -1.76 9.96 7.91
N MET A 16 -1.12 9.21 7.01
CA MET A 16 -1.83 8.28 6.12
C MET A 16 -2.36 7.05 6.86
N ILE A 17 -1.58 6.53 7.80
CA ILE A 17 -1.90 5.34 8.58
C ILE A 17 -1.55 5.62 10.06
N PRO A 18 -2.50 6.19 10.82
CA PRO A 18 -2.28 6.52 12.23
C PRO A 18 -2.20 5.27 13.10
N ALA A 19 -1.72 5.45 14.34
CA ALA A 19 -1.64 4.37 15.32
C ALA A 19 -3.03 3.82 15.66
N VAL A 20 -3.14 2.50 15.82
CA VAL A 20 -4.40 1.82 16.15
C VAL A 20 -4.17 0.76 17.22
N GLY A 21 -4.67 1.02 18.42
CA GLY A 21 -4.52 0.11 19.55
C GLY A 21 -3.06 -0.05 19.96
N ASP A 22 -2.55 -1.27 19.86
CA ASP A 22 -1.16 -1.64 20.17
C ASP A 22 -0.19 -1.46 18.99
N LEU A 23 -0.70 -1.15 17.81
CA LEU A 23 0.11 -0.97 16.61
C LEU A 23 0.52 0.51 16.45
N PRO A 24 1.82 0.83 16.37
CA PRO A 24 2.29 2.18 16.09
C PRO A 24 1.77 2.71 14.75
N SER A 25 1.81 4.03 14.57
CA SER A 25 1.59 4.65 13.26
C SER A 25 2.67 4.22 12.27
N ALA A 26 2.37 4.28 10.97
CA ALA A 26 3.24 3.69 9.96
C ALA A 26 4.67 4.27 9.94
N GLY A 27 4.84 5.57 10.17
CA GLY A 27 6.16 6.20 10.26
C GLY A 27 6.98 5.70 11.44
N GLN A 28 6.32 5.27 12.52
CA GLN A 28 6.97 4.72 13.71
C GLN A 28 7.27 3.21 13.61
N MET A 29 6.92 2.56 12.50
CA MET A 29 7.14 1.11 12.32
C MET A 29 8.56 0.74 11.85
N GLY A 30 9.40 1.73 11.50
CA GLY A 30 10.77 1.49 11.02
C GLY A 30 10.83 0.93 9.59
N LEU A 31 9.87 1.31 8.74
CA LEU A 31 9.69 0.75 7.38
C LEU A 31 10.37 1.57 6.27
N ILE A 32 11.11 2.62 6.62
CA ILE A 32 11.65 3.59 5.65
C ILE A 32 12.64 2.93 4.69
N ASP A 33 13.53 2.09 5.20
CA ASP A 33 14.54 1.41 4.35
C ASP A 33 13.86 0.48 3.33
N GLU A 34 12.80 -0.23 3.73
CA GLU A 34 12.01 -1.08 2.83
C GLU A 34 11.27 -0.27 1.76
N ILE A 35 10.78 0.92 2.10
CA ILE A 35 10.14 1.85 1.14
C ILE A 35 11.16 2.33 0.10
N VAL A 36 12.33 2.76 0.56
CA VAL A 36 13.40 3.23 -0.33
C VAL A 36 13.89 2.10 -1.24
N GLU A 37 14.10 0.90 -0.69
CA GLU A 37 14.49 -0.27 -1.46
C GLU A 37 13.41 -0.64 -2.50
N LEU A 38 12.13 -0.64 -2.12
CA LEU A 38 11.03 -0.96 -3.03
C LEU A 38 10.90 0.06 -4.16
N ALA A 39 11.02 1.36 -3.86
CA ALA A 39 10.99 2.43 -4.84
C ALA A 39 12.15 2.31 -5.84
N ALA A 40 13.34 1.93 -5.36
CA ALA A 40 14.55 1.80 -6.17
C ALA A 40 14.57 0.57 -7.10
N LYS A 41 13.62 -0.36 -6.98
CA LYS A 41 13.62 -1.60 -7.80
C LYS A 41 13.52 -1.35 -9.30
N GLN A 42 12.92 -0.24 -9.72
CA GLN A 42 12.91 0.18 -11.12
C GLN A 42 13.12 1.68 -11.22
N LYS A 43 14.00 2.09 -12.13
CA LYS A 43 14.40 3.50 -12.26
C LYS A 43 13.22 4.46 -12.43
N ARG A 44 12.24 4.08 -13.25
CA ARG A 44 11.02 4.87 -13.46
C ARG A 44 10.26 5.14 -12.16
N PHE A 45 10.14 4.15 -11.27
CA PHE A 45 9.42 4.30 -10.00
C PHE A 45 10.23 5.08 -8.98
N GLU A 46 11.55 4.86 -8.94
CA GLU A 46 12.49 5.62 -8.13
C GLU A 46 12.39 7.13 -8.46
N ASP A 47 12.45 7.48 -9.75
CA ASP A 47 12.36 8.87 -10.21
C ASP A 47 11.01 9.51 -9.87
N LEU A 48 9.92 8.77 -10.06
CA LEU A 48 8.57 9.25 -9.75
C LEU A 48 8.39 9.45 -8.24
N PHE A 49 8.91 8.53 -7.41
CA PHE A 49 8.84 8.63 -5.96
C PHE A 49 9.66 9.82 -5.44
N HIS A 50 10.90 10.00 -5.91
CA HIS A 50 11.71 11.17 -5.53
C HIS A 50 11.08 12.48 -6.00
N SER A 51 10.52 12.50 -7.22
CA SER A 51 9.78 13.65 -7.73
C SER A 51 8.57 13.96 -6.85
N ALA A 52 7.84 12.94 -6.37
CA ALA A 52 6.68 13.10 -5.49
C ALA A 52 7.07 13.71 -4.13
N ILE A 53 8.10 13.16 -3.48
CA ILE A 53 8.59 13.68 -2.20
C ILE A 53 9.09 15.12 -2.34
N THR A 54 9.85 15.41 -3.39
CA THR A 54 10.36 16.77 -3.66
C THR A 54 9.22 17.76 -3.96
N ALA A 55 8.21 17.34 -4.74
CA ALA A 55 7.05 18.16 -5.04
C ALA A 55 6.20 18.44 -3.80
N PHE A 56 6.12 17.48 -2.88
CA PHE A 56 5.43 17.66 -1.60
C PHE A 56 6.20 18.63 -0.69
N GLU A 57 7.50 18.41 -0.50
CA GLU A 57 8.36 19.22 0.36
C GLU A 57 8.42 20.68 -0.11
N SER A 58 8.56 20.92 -1.42
CA SER A 58 8.62 22.27 -1.98
C SER A 58 7.33 23.08 -1.79
N LYS A 59 6.17 22.43 -1.78
CA LYS A 59 4.88 23.08 -1.53
C LYS A 59 4.56 23.21 -0.05
N ASN A 60 5.17 22.38 0.81
CA ASN A 60 4.86 22.30 2.23
C ASN A 60 6.15 22.31 3.09
N PRO A 61 6.98 23.38 3.02
CA PRO A 61 8.27 23.41 3.71
C PRO A 61 8.14 23.29 5.23
N ASP A 62 7.04 23.78 5.81
CA ASP A 62 6.79 23.77 7.24
C ASP A 62 5.99 22.54 7.71
N PHE A 63 5.83 21.51 6.87
CA PHE A 63 4.98 20.35 7.16
C PHE A 63 5.33 19.68 8.50
N LEU A 64 6.62 19.49 8.78
CA LEU A 64 7.12 18.83 9.99
C LEU A 64 6.84 19.61 11.28
N THR A 65 6.69 20.93 11.20
CA THR A 65 6.46 21.81 12.36
C THR A 65 5.00 22.27 12.46
N SER A 66 4.17 21.91 11.49
CA SER A 66 2.75 22.25 11.44
C SER A 66 1.92 21.39 12.39
N SER A 67 0.72 21.86 12.76
CA SER A 67 -0.23 21.06 13.52
C SER A 67 -0.78 19.89 12.69
N GLU A 68 -1.27 18.85 13.34
CA GLU A 68 -1.82 17.66 12.65
C GLU A 68 -2.97 18.01 11.68
N SER A 69 -3.85 18.95 12.05
CA SER A 69 -4.93 19.41 11.17
C SER A 69 -4.39 20.05 9.89
N VAL A 70 -3.31 20.84 10.00
CA VAL A 70 -2.67 21.48 8.84
C VAL A 70 -1.94 20.44 8.00
N GLN A 71 -1.33 19.43 8.62
CA GLN A 71 -0.71 18.32 7.89
C GLN A 71 -1.76 17.53 7.07
N ASP A 72 -2.93 17.25 7.66
CA ASP A 72 -4.02 16.57 6.96
C ASP A 72 -4.57 17.39 5.79
N GLU A 73 -4.71 18.71 5.97
CA GLU A 73 -5.10 19.61 4.89
C GLU A 73 -4.08 19.64 3.76
N ASN A 74 -2.78 19.76 4.08
CA ASN A 74 -1.70 19.74 3.10
C ASN A 74 -1.68 18.44 2.29
N LEU A 75 -1.90 17.28 2.94
CA LEU A 75 -1.99 16.00 2.26
C LEU A 75 -3.22 15.91 1.35
N LYS A 76 -4.39 16.36 1.79
CA LYS A 76 -5.60 16.43 0.95
C LYS A 76 -5.42 17.35 -0.24
N THR A 77 -4.82 18.53 -0.04
CA THR A 77 -4.50 19.47 -1.11
C THR A 77 -3.50 18.87 -2.11
N PHE A 78 -2.50 18.13 -1.63
CA PHE A 78 -1.54 17.45 -2.50
C PHE A 78 -2.17 16.29 -3.28
N GLU A 79 -3.07 15.51 -2.67
CA GLU A 79 -3.85 14.46 -3.34
C GLU A 79 -4.72 15.04 -4.46
N LEU A 80 -5.40 16.17 -4.20
CA LEU A 80 -6.25 16.82 -5.19
C LEU A 80 -5.47 17.43 -6.36
N ASN A 81 -4.35 18.11 -6.07
CA ASN A 81 -3.61 18.87 -7.08
C ASN A 81 -2.62 18.02 -7.87
N THR A 82 -2.11 16.93 -7.29
CA THR A 82 -1.07 16.07 -7.88
C THR A 82 -1.37 14.59 -7.59
N PRO A 83 -2.49 14.06 -8.11
CA PRO A 83 -2.97 12.72 -7.76
C PRO A 83 -1.99 11.62 -8.15
N GLU A 84 -1.25 11.73 -9.25
CA GLU A 84 -0.25 10.72 -9.65
C GLU A 84 0.90 10.61 -8.65
N HIS A 85 1.43 11.74 -8.18
CA HIS A 85 2.49 11.77 -7.16
C HIS A 85 1.99 11.23 -5.82
N PHE A 86 0.80 11.65 -5.38
CA PHE A 86 0.21 11.12 -4.14
C PHE A 86 -0.05 9.61 -4.23
N ASN A 87 -0.62 9.15 -5.35
CA ASN A 87 -0.87 7.73 -5.59
C ASN A 87 0.43 6.91 -5.56
N THR A 88 1.54 7.46 -6.04
CA THR A 88 2.85 6.80 -5.99
C THR A 88 3.31 6.58 -4.56
N ILE A 89 3.25 7.62 -3.73
CA ILE A 89 3.60 7.55 -2.30
C ILE A 89 2.67 6.54 -1.60
N ARG A 90 1.35 6.70 -1.76
CA ARG A 90 0.34 5.81 -1.15
C ARG A 90 0.56 4.35 -1.50
N THR A 91 0.82 4.07 -2.77
CA THR A 91 1.01 2.68 -3.25
C THR A 91 2.20 2.04 -2.56
N ILE A 92 3.35 2.70 -2.54
CA ILE A 92 4.57 2.14 -1.93
C ILE A 92 4.40 1.99 -0.42
N VAL A 93 3.87 3.03 0.25
CA VAL A 93 3.59 2.98 1.70
C VAL A 93 2.65 1.83 2.03
N TYR A 94 1.56 1.64 1.29
CA TYR A 94 0.59 0.59 1.57
C TYR A 94 1.17 -0.80 1.29
N ILE A 95 1.93 -0.97 0.21
CA ILE A 95 2.59 -2.25 -0.07
C ILE A 95 3.53 -2.63 1.08
N VAL A 96 4.36 -1.70 1.55
CA VAL A 96 5.33 -2.01 2.62
C VAL A 96 4.62 -2.22 3.95
N TYR A 97 3.69 -1.33 4.31
CA TYR A 97 2.94 -1.42 5.57
C TYR A 97 2.14 -2.71 5.67
N TYR A 98 1.30 -3.02 4.67
CA TYR A 98 0.45 -4.21 4.70
C TYR A 98 1.19 -5.51 4.40
N LYS A 99 2.48 -5.47 4.07
CA LYS A 99 3.35 -6.65 3.98
C LYS A 99 3.99 -7.00 5.33
N ASP A 100 4.00 -6.07 6.29
CA ASP A 100 4.62 -6.26 7.58
C ASP A 100 3.86 -7.30 8.43
N SER A 101 4.60 -8.28 8.96
CA SER A 101 4.03 -9.39 9.74
C SER A 101 3.30 -8.93 11.02
N ARG A 102 3.66 -7.79 11.61
CA ARG A 102 2.98 -7.19 12.76
C ARG A 102 1.59 -6.73 12.37
N VAL A 103 1.44 -6.16 11.16
CA VAL A 103 0.15 -5.77 10.59
C VAL A 103 -0.69 -7.01 10.30
N HIS A 104 -0.12 -8.03 9.67
CA HIS A 104 -0.81 -9.31 9.42
C HIS A 104 -1.39 -9.91 10.71
N LYS A 105 -0.56 -10.02 11.75
CA LYS A 105 -0.98 -10.52 13.06
C LYS A 105 -2.14 -9.71 13.64
N ARG A 106 -2.10 -8.38 13.50
CA ARG A 106 -3.12 -7.47 14.02
C ARG A 106 -4.46 -7.56 13.30
N ILE A 107 -4.45 -7.80 11.98
CA ILE A 107 -5.67 -7.94 11.17
C ILE A 107 -6.18 -9.39 11.10
N GLY A 108 -5.51 -10.32 11.77
CA GLY A 108 -5.87 -11.74 11.76
C GLY A 108 -5.55 -12.43 10.43
N TRP A 109 -4.62 -11.89 9.64
CA TRP A 109 -4.15 -12.55 8.43
C TRP A 109 -3.10 -13.61 8.80
N ASP A 110 -3.48 -14.87 8.64
CA ASP A 110 -2.66 -16.04 8.97
C ASP A 110 -1.61 -16.41 7.89
N GLY A 111 -1.73 -15.83 6.70
CA GLY A 111 -0.87 -16.10 5.54
C GLY A 111 -0.86 -17.55 5.08
N GLN A 112 -1.86 -18.37 5.48
CA GLN A 112 -1.86 -19.79 5.18
C GLN A 112 -2.25 -20.07 3.71
N PRO A 113 -1.82 -21.22 3.15
CA PRO A 113 -2.27 -21.63 1.83
C PRO A 113 -3.80 -21.67 1.75
N PRO A 114 -4.40 -21.20 0.64
CA PRO A 114 -5.85 -21.20 0.47
C PRO A 114 -6.44 -22.62 0.39
N GLN A 115 -5.63 -23.65 0.19
CA GLN A 115 -6.04 -25.05 0.24
C GLN A 115 -4.91 -25.93 0.81
N PRO A 116 -5.24 -26.95 1.63
CA PRO A 116 -6.59 -27.32 2.09
C PRO A 116 -7.11 -26.51 3.30
N GLN A 117 -6.28 -25.65 3.91
CA GLN A 117 -6.64 -24.90 5.13
C GLN A 117 -7.25 -23.51 4.89
N GLY A 118 -7.64 -23.16 3.66
CA GLY A 118 -8.21 -21.84 3.39
C GLY A 118 -9.66 -21.72 3.81
N TYR A 119 -10.30 -20.66 3.33
CA TYR A 119 -11.68 -20.33 3.69
C TYR A 119 -12.66 -21.44 3.33
N GLU A 120 -13.66 -21.63 4.20
CA GLU A 120 -14.82 -22.45 3.88
C GLU A 120 -15.54 -21.82 2.68
N MET A 121 -15.65 -22.59 1.61
CA MET A 121 -16.36 -22.21 0.40
C MET A 121 -17.72 -22.91 0.40
N ASP A 122 -18.72 -22.25 -0.18
CA ASP A 122 -19.98 -22.91 -0.48
C ASP A 122 -19.74 -24.14 -1.37
N PRO A 123 -20.58 -25.18 -1.25
CA PRO A 123 -20.51 -26.33 -2.15
C PRO A 123 -20.55 -25.90 -3.61
N TRP A 124 -19.76 -26.60 -4.45
CA TRP A 124 -19.71 -26.34 -5.88
C TRP A 124 -21.11 -26.45 -6.52
N ASP A 125 -21.56 -25.37 -7.17
CA ASP A 125 -22.80 -25.37 -7.95
C ASP A 125 -22.59 -26.04 -9.31
N GLU A 126 -23.02 -27.30 -9.41
CA GLU A 126 -22.94 -28.07 -10.66
C GLU A 126 -23.77 -27.49 -11.81
N SER A 127 -24.81 -26.69 -11.52
CA SER A 127 -25.70 -26.15 -12.56
C SER A 127 -24.96 -25.22 -13.54
N VAL A 128 -23.86 -24.60 -13.10
CA VAL A 128 -22.97 -23.76 -13.93
C VAL A 128 -22.42 -24.53 -15.14
N LEU A 129 -22.30 -25.86 -15.03
CA LEU A 129 -21.75 -26.71 -16.10
C LEU A 129 -22.79 -27.15 -17.14
N GLU A 130 -24.09 -26.89 -16.94
CA GLU A 130 -25.13 -27.39 -17.86
C GLU A 130 -24.90 -26.99 -19.32
N ASN A 131 -24.59 -25.71 -19.54
CA ASN A 131 -24.34 -25.20 -20.89
C ASN A 131 -23.04 -25.74 -21.48
N ALA A 132 -22.00 -25.93 -20.66
CA ALA A 132 -20.74 -26.49 -21.11
C ALA A 132 -20.89 -27.96 -21.53
N ARG A 133 -21.64 -28.75 -20.75
CA ARG A 133 -21.91 -30.17 -21.05
C ARG A 133 -22.72 -30.37 -22.33
N LYS A 134 -23.56 -29.40 -22.73
CA LYS A 134 -24.38 -29.44 -23.96
C LYS A 134 -23.60 -29.06 -25.23
N ARG A 135 -22.39 -28.50 -25.12
CA ARG A 135 -21.60 -28.07 -26.28
C ARG A 135 -20.94 -29.29 -26.94
N GLU A 136 -21.04 -29.33 -28.27
CA GLU A 136 -20.27 -30.28 -29.08
C GLU A 136 -18.76 -30.11 -28.82
N PRO A 137 -17.98 -31.22 -28.79
CA PRO A 137 -16.54 -31.16 -28.61
C PRO A 137 -15.89 -30.23 -29.64
N PHE A 138 -15.16 -29.23 -29.15
CA PHE A 138 -14.41 -28.32 -30.03
C PHE A 138 -13.02 -28.88 -30.42
N TRP A 139 -12.66 -30.04 -29.89
CA TRP A 139 -11.41 -30.75 -30.17
C TRP A 139 -11.64 -31.96 -31.07
N ARG A 140 -10.64 -32.30 -31.89
CA ARG A 140 -10.65 -33.52 -32.69
C ARG A 140 -10.46 -34.73 -31.77
N LYS A 141 -11.31 -35.75 -31.91
CA LYS A 141 -11.05 -37.07 -31.32
C LYS A 141 -9.91 -37.71 -32.12
N VAL A 142 -8.89 -38.19 -31.40
CA VAL A 142 -7.78 -38.98 -31.95
C VAL A 142 -8.08 -40.44 -31.66
#